data_AF-A0A4Y9XP12-F1
#
_entry.id   AF-A0A4Y9XP12-F1
#
_cell.length_a   1.000
_cell.length_b   1.000
_cell.length_c   1.000
_cell.angle_alpha   90.00
_cell.angle_beta   90.00
_cell.angle_gamma   90.00
#
_symmetry.space_group_name_H-M   'P 1'
#
loop_
_entity.id
_entity.type
_entity.pdbx_description
1 polymer ?
#
loop_
_entity_poly.entity_id
_entity_poly.type
_entity_poly.pdbx_seq_one_letter_code
_entity_poly.pdbx_strand_id
1 'polypeptide(L)'
;MGPDETIKSKGIVLGLPPQDILSLSPALATVERRIRVGHAHDLLDGIKQSLNHQGAFLLDKRKHARGQKDNTRSQSQVNAAVARTRNIAGMYNYNRDRLIALSREESDVLPWINLDTDLKGKNWNKARQLGDSREEQSWIWTVVPPWRSGVQVEAWQLEVDRVQWFRAKAEMTRANEEVNKLHAEFKRTILGFKNMSNAWEAVSTQQMLSRGAQAYARKKADIFSKMSLQCANAFASTRRDHEEKWDYAKVVTEQPHQEGEGKSSTREDHSSLQ
;
A
#
# COMPACT_ATOMS: atom_id res chain seq x y z
N MET A 1 -8.06 64.21 49.26
CA MET A 1 -7.10 64.69 48.24
C MET A 1 -6.15 63.54 47.96
N GLY A 2 -6.15 62.85 46.83
CA GLY A 2 -6.92 62.92 45.58
C GLY A 2 -7.32 61.50 45.12
N PRO A 3 -7.99 61.38 43.97
CA PRO A 3 -8.68 60.16 43.57
C PRO A 3 -7.75 59.10 42.94
N ASP A 4 -8.15 57.85 43.14
CA ASP A 4 -7.68 56.63 42.50
C ASP A 4 -8.05 56.63 41.01
N GLU A 5 -7.06 56.91 40.14
CA GLU A 5 -7.24 56.94 38.70
C GLU A 5 -7.14 55.52 38.12
N THR A 6 -8.31 54.91 37.95
CA THR A 6 -8.48 53.65 37.23
C THR A 6 -8.09 53.86 35.77
N ILE A 7 -6.97 53.27 35.35
CA ILE A 7 -6.53 53.25 33.94
C ILE A 7 -7.55 52.41 33.15
N LYS A 8 -8.54 53.07 32.54
CA LYS A 8 -9.40 52.46 31.51
C LYS A 8 -8.54 52.26 30.27
N SER A 9 -8.19 51.00 29.99
CA SER A 9 -7.64 50.59 28.69
C SER A 9 -8.62 51.01 27.59
N LYS A 10 -8.25 52.04 26.81
CA LYS A 10 -8.93 52.36 25.55
C LYS A 10 -8.74 51.17 24.62
N GLY A 11 -9.75 50.31 24.55
CA GLY A 11 -9.85 49.31 23.51
C GLY A 11 -9.86 50.03 22.17
N ILE A 12 -8.76 49.92 21.42
CA ILE A 12 -8.76 50.25 20.00
C ILE A 12 -9.62 49.16 19.35
N VAL A 13 -10.88 49.51 19.11
CA VAL A 13 -11.73 48.76 18.20
C VAL A 13 -11.09 48.92 16.82
N LEU A 14 -10.27 47.94 16.43
CA LEU A 14 -9.88 47.75 15.04
C LEU A 14 -11.18 47.50 14.29
N GLY A 15 -11.74 48.57 13.72
CA GLY A 15 -12.93 48.51 12.89
C GLY A 15 -12.65 47.59 11.72
N LEU A 16 -13.09 46.33 11.85
CA LEU A 16 -13.32 45.48 10.70
C LEU A 16 -14.36 46.22 9.85
N PRO A 17 -14.07 46.52 8.57
CA PRO A 17 -15.03 47.21 7.74
C PRO A 17 -16.32 46.39 7.65
N PRO A 18 -17.49 47.06 7.65
CA PRO A 18 -18.80 46.44 7.52
C PRO A 18 -18.89 45.49 6.32
N GLN A 19 -19.80 44.52 6.42
CA GLN A 19 -20.11 43.44 5.46
C GLN A 19 -20.59 43.93 4.07
N ASP A 20 -20.37 45.21 3.72
CA ASP A 20 -20.93 45.93 2.57
C ASP A 20 -19.89 46.26 1.48
N ILE A 21 -18.77 45.51 1.39
CA ILE A 21 -17.90 45.52 0.20
C ILE A 21 -18.46 44.58 -0.90
N LEU A 22 -19.77 44.32 -0.89
CA LEU A 22 -20.47 43.47 -1.85
C LEU A 22 -20.97 44.22 -3.10
N SER A 23 -20.30 45.31 -3.48
CA SER A 23 -20.28 45.76 -4.88
C SER A 23 -18.87 45.71 -5.45
N LEU A 24 -18.13 44.66 -5.08
CA LEU A 24 -16.89 44.29 -5.75
C LEU A 24 -17.22 44.10 -7.24
N SER A 25 -16.62 44.91 -8.12
CA SER A 25 -16.92 44.84 -9.55
C SER A 25 -16.76 43.39 -10.05
N PRO A 26 -17.63 42.91 -10.96
CA PRO A 26 -17.56 41.53 -11.47
C PRO A 26 -16.17 41.13 -11.97
N ALA A 27 -15.38 42.11 -12.44
CA ALA A 27 -13.99 41.94 -12.85
C ALA A 27 -13.07 41.53 -11.67
N LEU A 28 -13.20 42.16 -10.50
CA LEU A 28 -12.36 41.84 -9.34
C LEU A 28 -12.72 40.47 -8.75
N ALA A 29 -14.01 40.13 -8.69
CA ALA A 29 -14.45 38.78 -8.30
C ALA A 29 -13.87 37.69 -9.22
N THR A 30 -13.78 37.97 -10.52
CA THR A 30 -13.17 37.06 -11.51
C THR A 30 -11.68 36.85 -11.25
N VAL A 31 -10.93 37.93 -10.97
CA VAL A 31 -9.50 37.86 -10.65
C VAL A 31 -9.27 37.12 -9.33
N GLU A 32 -10.04 37.44 -8.30
CA GLU A 32 -9.95 36.78 -6.99
C GLU A 32 -10.21 35.28 -7.12
N ARG A 33 -11.24 34.88 -7.87
CA ARG A 33 -11.54 33.46 -8.15
C ARG A 33 -10.33 32.76 -8.76
N ARG A 34 -9.69 33.37 -9.77
CA ARG A 34 -8.51 32.77 -10.43
C ARG A 34 -7.34 32.57 -9.47
N ILE A 35 -7.06 33.55 -8.61
CA ILE A 35 -6.00 33.44 -7.59
C ILE A 35 -6.34 32.34 -6.59
N ARG A 36 -7.59 32.26 -6.13
CA ARG A 36 -8.02 31.25 -5.17
C ARG A 36 -7.97 29.83 -5.74
N VAL A 37 -8.34 29.63 -7.00
CA VAL A 37 -8.19 28.33 -7.69
C VAL A 37 -6.71 27.92 -7.69
N GLY A 38 -5.81 28.83 -8.07
CA GLY A 38 -4.36 28.58 -8.00
C GLY A 38 -3.93 28.17 -6.60
N HIS A 39 -4.30 28.98 -5.61
CA HIS A 39 -3.97 28.76 -4.20
C HIS A 39 -4.54 27.42 -3.67
N ALA A 40 -5.73 26.99 -4.09
CA ALA A 40 -6.32 25.71 -3.67
C ALA A 40 -5.46 24.52 -4.11
N HIS A 41 -4.97 24.53 -5.35
CA HIS A 41 -4.07 23.49 -5.85
C HIS A 41 -2.68 23.56 -5.20
N ASP A 42 -2.13 24.75 -4.95
CA ASP A 42 -0.87 24.90 -4.21
C ASP A 42 -0.99 24.36 -2.77
N LEU A 43 -2.12 24.64 -2.11
CA LEU A 43 -2.42 24.09 -0.79
C LEU A 43 -2.56 22.56 -0.83
N LEU A 44 -3.21 21.99 -1.86
CA LEU A 44 -3.29 20.54 -2.05
C LEU A 44 -1.91 19.90 -2.23
N ASP A 45 -1.04 20.50 -3.04
CA ASP A 45 0.33 20.02 -3.21
C ASP A 45 1.14 20.17 -1.91
N GLY A 46 0.92 21.25 -1.15
CA GLY A 46 1.45 21.43 0.20
C GLY A 46 1.00 20.32 1.16
N ILE A 47 -0.28 19.93 1.13
CA ILE A 47 -0.83 18.82 1.93
C ILE A 47 -0.16 17.50 1.54
N LYS A 48 -0.08 17.18 0.24
CA LYS A 48 0.59 15.96 -0.26
C LYS A 48 2.05 15.89 0.21
N GLN A 49 2.80 16.99 0.06
CA GLN A 49 4.19 17.07 0.51
C GLN A 49 4.31 16.91 2.03
N SER A 50 3.42 17.54 2.79
CA SER A 50 3.39 17.47 4.25
C SER A 50 3.11 16.03 4.74
N LEU A 51 2.13 15.34 4.12
CA LEU A 51 1.83 13.93 4.37
C LEU A 51 3.03 13.02 4.06
N ASN A 52 3.76 13.28 2.97
CA ASN A 52 4.98 12.54 2.66
C ASN A 52 6.07 12.73 3.73
N HIS A 53 6.24 13.96 4.23
CA HIS A 53 7.19 14.24 5.32
C HIS A 53 6.77 13.53 6.62
N GLN A 54 5.48 13.50 6.95
CA GLN A 54 4.99 12.74 8.11
C GLN A 54 5.35 11.24 7.98
N GLY A 55 5.08 10.65 6.82
CA GLY A 55 5.43 9.26 6.53
C GLY A 55 6.93 9.01 6.71
N ALA A 56 7.77 9.91 6.20
CA ALA A 56 9.22 9.85 6.37
C ALA A 56 9.65 9.91 7.85
N PHE A 57 9.09 10.83 8.65
CA PHE A 57 9.40 10.92 10.08
C PHE A 57 8.95 9.68 10.87
N LEU A 58 7.81 9.08 10.51
CA LEU A 58 7.35 7.84 11.13
C LEU A 58 8.31 6.67 10.86
N LEU A 59 8.81 6.59 9.62
CA LEU A 59 9.81 5.59 9.23
C LEU A 59 11.14 5.81 9.95
N ASP A 60 11.61 7.06 9.99
CA ASP A 60 12.83 7.45 10.70
C ASP A 60 12.74 7.11 12.19
N LYS A 61 11.62 7.47 12.84
CA LYS A 61 11.33 7.09 14.23
C LYS A 61 11.42 5.57 14.42
N ARG A 62 10.74 4.78 13.57
CA ARG A 62 10.76 3.31 13.68
C ARG A 62 12.18 2.76 13.56
N LYS A 63 12.94 3.28 12.60
CA LYS A 63 14.29 2.80 12.30
C LYS A 63 15.31 3.21 13.35
N HIS A 64 15.26 4.45 13.84
CA HIS A 64 16.35 5.07 14.59
C HIS A 64 16.03 5.39 16.05
N ALA A 65 14.78 5.63 16.45
CA ALA A 65 14.48 5.98 17.84
C ALA A 65 14.64 4.77 18.77
N ARG A 66 15.52 4.87 19.78
CA ARG A 66 15.75 3.85 20.80
C ARG A 66 15.71 4.48 22.19
N GLY A 67 15.02 3.84 23.14
CA GLY A 67 14.81 4.40 24.47
C GLY A 67 13.85 5.60 24.51
N GLN A 68 13.57 6.11 25.72
CA GLN A 68 12.51 7.08 25.97
C GLN A 68 12.80 8.48 25.38
N LYS A 69 14.04 8.96 25.52
CA LYS A 69 14.45 10.31 25.06
C LYS A 69 14.31 10.47 23.55
N ASP A 70 14.88 9.53 22.79
CA ASP A 70 14.83 9.58 21.32
C ASP A 70 13.40 9.39 20.81
N ASN A 71 12.63 8.49 21.43
CA ASN A 71 11.22 8.33 21.10
C ASN A 71 10.43 9.62 21.31
N THR A 72 10.69 10.34 22.40
CA THR A 72 10.03 11.62 22.69
C THR A 72 10.41 12.68 21.66
N ARG A 73 11.69 12.81 21.31
CA ARG A 73 12.16 13.77 20.30
C ARG A 73 11.57 13.48 18.92
N SER A 74 11.64 12.23 18.46
CA SER A 74 11.07 11.83 17.17
C SER A 74 9.55 11.96 17.16
N GLN A 75 8.87 11.64 18.26
CA GLN A 75 7.42 11.85 18.36
C GLN A 75 7.05 13.34 18.27
N SER A 76 7.85 14.23 18.87
CA SER A 76 7.63 15.67 18.73
C SER A 76 7.73 16.14 17.28
N GLN A 77 8.66 15.60 16.49
CA GLN A 77 8.79 15.92 15.07
C GLN A 77 7.60 15.42 14.25
N VAL A 78 7.13 14.20 14.53
CA VAL A 78 5.92 13.64 13.94
C VAL A 78 4.71 14.51 14.27
N ASN A 79 4.52 14.87 15.54
CA ASN A 79 3.41 15.73 15.98
C ASN A 79 3.46 17.10 15.30
N ALA A 80 4.64 17.70 15.15
CA ALA A 80 4.80 18.97 14.44
C ALA A 80 4.43 18.85 12.95
N ALA A 81 4.80 17.76 12.28
CA ALA A 81 4.41 17.49 10.90
C ALA A 81 2.89 17.28 10.78
N VAL A 82 2.28 16.56 11.73
CA VAL A 82 0.82 16.38 11.84
C VAL A 82 0.07 17.69 12.00
N ALA A 83 0.53 18.54 12.92
CA ALA A 83 -0.04 19.86 13.12
C ALA A 83 0.06 20.74 11.86
N ARG A 84 1.22 20.71 11.17
CA ARG A 84 1.40 21.45 9.91
C ARG A 84 0.42 21.00 8.83
N THR A 85 0.25 19.69 8.62
CA THR A 85 -0.68 19.19 7.60
C THR A 85 -2.12 19.59 7.91
N ARG A 86 -2.56 19.49 9.17
CA ARG A 86 -3.90 19.95 9.57
C ARG A 86 -4.09 21.45 9.36
N ASN A 87 -3.08 22.25 9.64
CA ASN A 87 -3.14 23.70 9.41
C ASN A 87 -3.30 24.03 7.92
N ILE A 88 -2.50 23.42 7.03
CA ILE A 88 -2.60 23.63 5.58
C ILE A 88 -3.98 23.15 5.07
N ALA A 89 -4.47 22.01 5.55
CA ALA A 89 -5.81 21.51 5.21
C ALA A 89 -6.94 22.43 5.69
N GLY A 90 -6.79 23.04 6.86
CA GLY A 90 -7.72 24.09 7.33
C GLY A 90 -7.70 25.32 6.43
N MET A 91 -6.52 25.76 5.99
CA MET A 91 -6.39 26.87 5.02
C MET A 91 -7.02 26.53 3.67
N TYR A 92 -6.91 25.27 3.22
CA TYR A 92 -7.57 24.79 2.01
C TYR A 92 -9.09 24.87 2.14
N ASN A 93 -9.65 24.34 3.22
CA ASN A 93 -11.09 24.38 3.48
C ASN A 93 -11.62 25.82 3.57
N TYR A 94 -10.88 26.72 4.23
CA TYR A 94 -11.20 28.14 4.24
C TYR A 94 -11.15 28.76 2.84
N ASN A 95 -10.14 28.42 2.03
CA ASN A 95 -10.04 28.88 0.65
C ASN A 95 -11.23 28.38 -0.20
N ARG A 96 -11.63 27.12 0.00
CA ARG A 96 -12.80 26.49 -0.65
C ARG A 96 -14.09 27.24 -0.32
N ASP A 97 -14.33 27.59 0.93
CA ASP A 97 -15.52 28.34 1.33
C ASP A 97 -15.60 29.70 0.62
N ARG A 98 -14.45 30.37 0.44
CA ARG A 98 -14.37 31.60 -0.34
C ARG A 98 -14.58 31.38 -1.83
N LEU A 99 -14.11 30.26 -2.38
CA LEU A 99 -14.37 29.89 -3.77
C LEU A 99 -15.86 29.65 -4.02
N ILE A 100 -16.56 29.00 -3.10
CA ILE A 100 -18.01 28.78 -3.17
C ILE A 100 -18.77 30.10 -3.10
N ALA A 101 -18.36 31.02 -2.21
CA ALA A 101 -18.97 32.34 -2.12
C ALA A 101 -18.80 33.18 -3.41
N LEU A 102 -17.75 32.90 -4.20
CA LEU A 102 -17.47 33.56 -5.48
C LEU A 102 -18.03 32.80 -6.70
N SER A 103 -18.44 31.54 -6.55
CA SER A 103 -18.97 30.72 -7.63
C SER A 103 -20.49 30.82 -7.71
N ARG A 104 -21.04 30.70 -8.93
CA ARG A 104 -22.49 30.54 -9.12
C ARG A 104 -22.94 29.09 -8.93
N GLU A 105 -22.02 28.14 -9.05
CA GLU A 105 -22.27 26.69 -8.99
C GLU A 105 -21.20 26.00 -8.13
N GLU A 106 -21.60 24.99 -7.35
CA GLU A 106 -20.69 24.26 -6.44
C GLU A 106 -19.85 23.20 -7.16
N SER A 107 -20.33 22.70 -8.31
CA SER A 107 -19.65 21.64 -9.10
C SER A 107 -18.27 22.03 -9.63
N ASP A 108 -18.01 23.33 -9.75
CA ASP A 108 -16.73 23.87 -10.25
C ASP A 108 -15.60 23.82 -9.20
N VAL A 109 -15.93 23.52 -7.94
CA VAL A 109 -14.99 23.60 -6.81
C VAL A 109 -14.62 22.21 -6.34
N LEU A 110 -13.32 22.00 -6.10
CA LEU A 110 -12.80 20.74 -5.56
C LEU A 110 -13.48 20.34 -4.23
N PRO A 111 -13.53 19.04 -3.88
CA PRO A 111 -14.21 18.56 -2.68
C PRO A 111 -13.66 19.14 -1.38
N TRP A 112 -14.50 19.18 -0.35
CA TRP A 112 -14.07 19.53 1.01
C TRP A 112 -13.13 18.45 1.58
N ILE A 113 -12.09 18.85 2.31
CA ILE A 113 -11.18 17.90 2.98
C ILE A 113 -11.71 17.58 4.37
N ASN A 114 -12.03 16.31 4.62
CA ASN A 114 -12.26 15.84 5.97
C ASN A 114 -10.91 15.62 6.69
N LEU A 115 -10.66 16.39 7.74
CA LEU A 115 -9.40 16.42 8.47
C LEU A 115 -9.05 15.10 9.19
N ASP A 116 -10.05 14.25 9.43
CA ASP A 116 -9.87 12.98 10.14
C ASP A 116 -9.72 11.80 9.16
N THR A 117 -10.45 11.81 8.05
CA THR A 117 -10.46 10.69 7.10
C THR A 117 -9.49 10.86 5.93
N ASP A 118 -9.36 12.08 5.40
CA ASP A 118 -8.72 12.30 4.10
C ASP A 118 -7.23 12.58 4.23
N LEU A 119 -6.79 13.02 5.43
CA LEU A 119 -5.38 13.28 5.77
C LEU A 119 -4.58 12.01 6.07
N LYS A 120 -4.92 10.91 5.40
CA LYS A 120 -4.17 9.66 5.49
C LYS A 120 -3.01 9.70 4.50
N GLY A 121 -1.80 9.67 5.03
CA GLY A 121 -0.59 9.59 4.22
C GLY A 121 -0.53 8.25 3.47
N LYS A 122 -0.12 8.30 2.20
CA LYS A 122 0.21 7.09 1.45
C LYS A 122 1.47 6.49 2.06
N ASN A 123 1.37 5.37 2.77
CA ASN A 123 2.54 4.68 3.31
C ASN A 123 3.28 3.94 2.17
N TRP A 124 4.12 4.66 1.43
CA TRP A 124 4.88 4.14 0.29
C TRP A 124 5.90 3.05 0.65
N ASN A 125 6.21 2.88 1.93
CA ASN A 125 7.24 1.98 2.45
C ASN A 125 6.73 0.86 3.35
N LYS A 126 5.42 0.81 3.63
CA LYS A 126 4.85 -0.33 4.35
C LYS A 126 4.64 -1.45 3.33
N ALA A 127 5.18 -2.64 3.60
CA ALA A 127 4.81 -3.83 2.84
C ALA A 127 3.28 -3.99 2.88
N ARG A 128 2.67 -4.29 1.73
CA ARG A 128 1.24 -4.51 1.63
C ARG A 128 0.85 -5.65 2.56
N GLN A 129 -0.18 -5.40 3.36
CA GLN A 129 -0.79 -6.41 4.22
C GLN A 129 -2.06 -6.93 3.56
N LEU A 130 -2.49 -8.12 4.00
CA LEU A 130 -3.76 -8.70 3.57
C LEU A 130 -4.90 -7.75 3.98
N GLY A 131 -5.60 -7.18 2.99
CA GLY A 131 -6.65 -6.19 3.20
C GLY A 131 -6.33 -4.79 2.66
N ASP A 132 -5.05 -4.48 2.41
CA ASP A 132 -4.64 -3.16 1.88
C ASP A 132 -5.21 -2.91 0.46
N SER A 133 -5.58 -3.95 -0.28
CA SER A 133 -6.25 -3.81 -1.59
C SER A 133 -7.67 -3.24 -1.49
N ARG A 134 -8.29 -3.27 -0.30
CA ARG A 134 -9.62 -2.70 -0.05
C ARG A 134 -9.55 -1.25 0.39
N GLU A 135 -8.36 -0.73 0.71
CA GLU A 135 -8.18 0.67 1.06
C GLU A 135 -8.17 1.51 -0.22
N GLU A 136 -9.27 2.23 -0.46
CA GLU A 136 -9.34 3.21 -1.54
C GLU A 136 -8.47 4.43 -1.21
N GLN A 137 -7.69 4.87 -2.18
CA GLN A 137 -6.79 6.00 -2.00
C GLN A 137 -7.61 7.30 -1.88
N SER A 138 -7.27 8.15 -0.90
CA SER A 138 -7.90 9.46 -0.73
C SER A 138 -7.85 10.28 -2.03
N TRP A 139 -8.97 10.91 -2.40
CA TRP A 139 -9.15 11.68 -3.63
C TRP A 139 -8.10 12.78 -3.81
N ILE A 140 -7.53 13.30 -2.70
CA ILE A 140 -6.46 14.30 -2.66
C ILE A 140 -5.29 13.88 -3.57
N TRP A 141 -5.03 12.58 -3.68
CA TRP A 141 -3.92 12.05 -4.48
C TRP A 141 -4.22 11.94 -5.98
N THR A 142 -5.49 12.02 -6.38
CA THR A 142 -5.95 11.94 -7.78
C THR A 142 -6.05 13.31 -8.43
N VAL A 143 -6.07 14.40 -7.64
CA VAL A 143 -6.22 15.76 -8.16
C VAL A 143 -4.92 16.26 -8.79
N VAL A 144 -5.03 16.69 -10.04
CA VAL A 144 -3.94 17.30 -10.80
C VAL A 144 -4.30 18.76 -11.14
N PRO A 145 -3.35 19.71 -11.05
CA PRO A 145 -3.63 21.11 -11.38
C PRO A 145 -3.96 21.33 -12.87
N PRO A 146 -4.96 22.15 -13.19
CA PRO A 146 -5.47 22.35 -14.56
C PRO A 146 -4.51 23.10 -15.49
N TRP A 147 -3.47 23.76 -14.96
CA TRP A 147 -2.45 24.46 -15.75
C TRP A 147 -1.28 23.56 -16.17
N ARG A 148 -1.22 22.31 -15.70
CA ARG A 148 -0.33 21.33 -16.33
C ARG A 148 -0.97 20.93 -17.66
N SER A 149 -0.19 20.96 -18.75
CA SER A 149 -0.64 20.41 -20.04
C SER A 149 -1.12 18.97 -19.84
N GLY A 150 -2.20 18.57 -20.52
CA GLY A 150 -2.73 17.19 -20.43
C GLY A 150 -1.64 16.13 -20.65
N VAL A 151 -0.70 16.40 -21.55
CA VAL A 151 0.47 15.54 -21.81
C VAL A 151 1.41 15.43 -20.60
N GLN A 152 1.64 16.53 -19.86
CA GLN A 152 2.48 16.52 -18.66
C GLN A 152 1.80 15.83 -17.48
N VAL A 153 0.47 15.96 -17.37
CA VAL A 153 -0.35 15.28 -16.36
C VAL A 153 -0.31 13.77 -16.58
N GLU A 154 -0.59 13.34 -17.81
CA GLU A 154 -0.63 11.93 -18.19
C GLU A 154 0.75 11.29 -18.03
N ALA A 155 1.82 11.96 -18.48
CA ALA A 155 3.19 11.48 -18.28
C ALA A 155 3.56 11.32 -16.80
N TRP A 156 3.16 12.28 -15.94
CA TRP A 156 3.41 12.18 -14.50
C TRP A 156 2.60 11.06 -13.83
N GLN A 157 1.33 10.92 -14.20
CA GLN A 157 0.45 9.87 -13.68
C GLN A 157 0.96 8.47 -14.10
N LEU A 158 1.35 8.31 -15.36
CA LEU A 158 1.99 7.10 -15.87
C LEU A 158 3.27 6.77 -15.11
N GLU A 159 4.10 7.77 -14.79
CA GLU A 159 5.31 7.56 -13.98
C GLU A 159 4.97 7.07 -12.57
N VAL A 160 3.99 7.69 -11.91
CA VAL A 160 3.53 7.31 -10.58
C VAL A 160 2.96 5.90 -10.56
N ASP A 161 2.15 5.55 -11.55
CA ASP A 161 1.55 4.21 -11.67
C ASP A 161 2.59 3.16 -12.03
N ARG A 162 3.58 3.51 -12.87
CA ARG A 162 4.72 2.66 -13.18
C ARG A 162 5.55 2.33 -11.94
N VAL A 163 5.89 3.33 -11.12
CA VAL A 163 6.63 3.09 -9.86
C VAL A 163 5.82 2.22 -8.91
N GLN A 164 4.50 2.43 -8.81
CA GLN A 164 3.63 1.60 -7.99
C GLN A 164 3.58 0.16 -8.49
N TRP A 165 3.45 -0.03 -9.81
CA TRP A 165 3.44 -1.34 -10.44
C TRP A 165 4.75 -2.09 -10.18
N PHE A 166 5.91 -1.44 -10.37
CA PHE A 166 7.20 -2.07 -10.09
C PHE A 166 7.36 -2.50 -8.63
N ARG A 167 6.90 -1.66 -7.68
CA ARG A 167 6.93 -2.01 -6.25
C ARG A 167 6.00 -3.19 -5.94
N ALA A 168 4.76 -3.16 -6.44
CA ALA A 168 3.80 -4.23 -6.23
C ALA A 168 4.27 -5.55 -6.87
N LYS A 169 4.87 -5.48 -8.06
CA LYS A 169 5.47 -6.64 -8.73
C LYS A 169 6.65 -7.19 -7.94
N ALA A 170 7.58 -6.35 -7.50
CA ALA A 170 8.73 -6.79 -6.69
C ALA A 170 8.28 -7.44 -5.36
N GLU A 171 7.25 -6.90 -4.73
CA GLU A 171 6.65 -7.47 -3.52
C GLU A 171 5.98 -8.83 -3.78
N MET A 172 5.21 -8.95 -4.88
CA MET A 172 4.65 -10.22 -5.32
C MET A 172 5.74 -11.25 -5.57
N THR A 173 6.81 -10.89 -6.29
CA THR A 173 7.96 -11.78 -6.54
C THR A 173 8.63 -12.21 -5.22
N ARG A 174 8.77 -11.31 -4.25
CA ARG A 174 9.37 -11.65 -2.95
C ARG A 174 8.47 -12.58 -2.13
N ALA A 175 7.18 -12.29 -2.04
CA ALA A 175 6.22 -13.15 -1.34
C ALA A 175 6.22 -14.56 -1.94
N ASN A 176 6.26 -14.62 -3.27
CA ASN A 176 6.36 -15.85 -4.04
C ASN A 176 7.65 -16.64 -3.74
N GLU A 177 8.79 -15.96 -3.65
CA GLU A 177 10.07 -16.55 -3.25
C GLU A 177 9.99 -17.16 -1.83
N GLU A 178 9.38 -16.46 -0.87
CA GLU A 178 9.22 -16.97 0.50
C GLU A 178 8.32 -18.21 0.56
N VAL A 179 7.24 -18.25 -0.23
CA VAL A 179 6.41 -19.47 -0.36
C VAL A 179 7.22 -20.63 -0.95
N ASN A 180 7.97 -20.38 -2.03
CA ASN A 180 8.83 -21.39 -2.65
C ASN A 180 9.90 -21.92 -1.67
N LYS A 181 10.53 -21.04 -0.87
CA LYS A 181 11.50 -21.43 0.17
C LYS A 181 10.85 -22.34 1.21
N LEU A 182 9.70 -21.95 1.73
CA LEU A 182 8.98 -22.73 2.74
C LEU A 182 8.59 -24.12 2.21
N HIS A 183 8.13 -24.21 0.97
CA HIS A 183 7.86 -25.49 0.30
C HIS A 183 9.10 -26.37 0.20
N ALA A 184 10.24 -25.80 -0.20
CA ALA A 184 11.50 -26.53 -0.28
C ALA A 184 11.98 -26.99 1.11
N GLU A 185 11.80 -26.17 2.14
CA GLU A 185 12.12 -26.51 3.54
C GLU A 185 11.27 -27.69 4.03
N PHE A 186 9.94 -27.65 3.86
CA PHE A 186 9.08 -28.77 4.23
C PHE A 186 9.49 -30.08 3.55
N LYS A 187 9.75 -30.04 2.23
CA LYS A 187 10.20 -31.21 1.47
C LYS A 187 11.52 -31.77 2.01
N ARG A 188 12.50 -30.89 2.25
CA ARG A 188 13.81 -31.29 2.82
C ARG A 188 13.67 -31.87 4.22
N THR A 189 12.82 -31.31 5.06
CA THR A 189 12.59 -31.82 6.43
C THR A 189 11.93 -33.19 6.41
N ILE A 190 10.89 -33.39 5.58
CA ILE A 190 10.22 -34.69 5.42
C ILE A 190 11.23 -35.75 4.94
N LEU A 191 12.03 -35.42 3.93
CA LEU A 191 13.06 -36.31 3.40
C LEU A 191 14.16 -36.58 4.42
N GLY A 192 14.60 -35.57 5.15
CA GLY A 192 15.60 -35.70 6.22
C GLY A 192 15.16 -36.68 7.30
N PHE A 193 13.91 -36.58 7.76
CA PHE A 193 13.35 -37.54 8.71
C PHE A 193 13.21 -38.95 8.13
N LYS A 194 12.78 -39.09 6.86
CA LYS A 194 12.75 -40.41 6.19
C LYS A 194 14.14 -41.04 6.11
N ASN A 195 15.14 -40.28 5.68
CA ASN A 195 16.51 -40.76 5.58
C ASN A 195 17.05 -41.18 6.95
N MET A 196 16.75 -40.41 8.00
CA MET A 196 17.14 -40.75 9.36
C MET A 196 16.43 -42.03 9.84
N SER A 197 15.13 -42.18 9.56
CA SER A 197 14.37 -43.41 9.85
C SER A 197 15.02 -44.63 9.19
N ASN A 198 15.30 -44.53 7.89
CA ASN A 198 15.92 -45.61 7.10
C ASN A 198 17.33 -45.94 7.61
N ALA A 199 18.11 -44.93 8.00
CA ALA A 199 19.44 -45.13 8.56
C ALA A 199 19.39 -45.90 9.89
N TRP A 200 18.47 -45.53 10.79
CA TRP A 200 18.28 -46.26 12.05
C TRP A 200 17.72 -47.67 11.84
N GLU A 201 16.86 -47.86 10.86
CA GLU A 201 16.35 -49.17 10.47
C GLU A 201 17.47 -50.08 9.96
N ALA A 202 18.35 -49.54 9.11
CA ALA A 202 19.53 -50.25 8.61
C ALA A 202 20.53 -50.60 9.73
N VAL A 203 20.68 -49.75 10.76
CA VAL A 203 21.49 -50.09 11.95
C VAL A 203 20.82 -51.22 12.74
N SER A 204 19.49 -51.25 12.80
CA SER A 204 18.76 -52.27 13.58
C SER A 204 18.86 -53.69 13.01
N THR A 205 19.18 -53.84 11.73
CA THR A 205 19.32 -55.15 11.06
C THR A 205 20.72 -55.74 11.19
N GLN A 206 21.68 -55.00 11.77
CA GLN A 206 23.05 -55.47 11.95
C GLN A 206 23.15 -56.56 13.04
N GLN A 207 23.68 -57.72 12.66
CA GLN A 207 23.83 -58.88 13.55
C GLN A 207 24.88 -58.69 14.66
N MET A 208 25.83 -57.77 14.49
CA MET A 208 26.87 -57.50 15.49
C MET A 208 26.38 -56.69 16.69
N LEU A 209 25.15 -56.14 16.64
CA LEU A 209 24.59 -55.35 17.72
C LEU A 209 23.85 -56.23 18.75
N SER A 210 23.97 -55.86 20.04
CA SER A 210 23.14 -56.42 21.11
C SER A 210 21.64 -56.22 20.85
N ARG A 211 20.81 -57.15 21.32
CA ARG A 211 19.34 -57.05 21.23
C ARG A 211 18.80 -55.72 21.77
N GLY A 212 19.38 -55.18 22.84
CA GLY A 212 19.00 -53.88 23.39
C GLY A 212 19.31 -52.72 22.44
N ALA A 213 20.47 -52.76 21.78
CA ALA A 213 20.87 -51.76 20.79
C ALA A 213 19.98 -51.83 19.54
N GLN A 214 19.62 -53.03 19.08
CA GLN A 214 18.68 -53.22 17.98
C GLN A 214 17.29 -52.67 18.31
N ALA A 215 16.77 -52.95 19.53
CA ALA A 215 15.49 -52.40 19.98
C ALA A 215 15.50 -50.86 20.05
N TYR A 216 16.60 -50.27 20.52
CA TYR A 216 16.77 -48.82 20.54
C TYR A 216 16.82 -48.21 19.13
N ALA A 217 17.55 -48.85 18.20
CA ALA A 217 17.60 -48.42 16.80
C ALA A 217 16.21 -48.45 16.15
N ARG A 218 15.42 -49.52 16.35
CA ARG A 218 14.03 -49.59 15.89
C ARG A 218 13.15 -48.48 16.49
N LYS A 219 13.30 -48.20 17.78
CA LYS A 219 12.60 -47.08 18.43
C LYS A 219 12.95 -45.74 17.77
N LYS A 220 14.22 -45.52 17.42
CA LYS A 220 14.65 -44.29 16.74
C LYS A 220 14.09 -44.21 15.32
N ALA A 221 14.09 -45.31 14.57
CA ALA A 221 13.46 -45.38 13.26
C ALA A 221 11.97 -44.97 13.34
N ASP A 222 11.20 -45.57 14.25
CA ASP A 222 9.79 -45.24 14.47
C ASP A 222 9.56 -43.76 14.84
N ILE A 223 10.40 -43.18 15.71
CA ILE A 223 10.33 -41.76 16.06
C ILE A 223 10.50 -40.87 14.83
N PHE A 224 11.53 -41.11 14.02
CA PHE A 224 11.76 -40.29 12.81
C PHE A 224 10.68 -40.51 11.75
N SER A 225 10.15 -41.73 11.62
CA SER A 225 8.99 -42.02 10.78
C SER A 225 7.77 -41.19 11.19
N LYS A 226 7.45 -41.15 12.49
CA LYS A 226 6.36 -40.32 13.04
C LYS A 226 6.57 -38.83 12.80
N MET A 227 7.79 -38.32 13.00
CA MET A 227 8.12 -36.92 12.74
C MET A 227 7.94 -36.57 11.25
N SER A 228 8.34 -37.46 10.34
CA SER A 228 8.11 -37.29 8.90
C SER A 228 6.62 -37.17 8.56
N LEU A 229 5.80 -38.06 9.13
CA LEU A 229 4.35 -38.06 8.93
C LEU A 229 3.69 -36.79 9.48
N GLN A 230 4.10 -36.35 10.68
CA GLN A 230 3.60 -35.10 11.26
C GLN A 230 3.92 -33.89 10.39
N CYS A 231 5.16 -33.79 9.89
CA CYS A 231 5.54 -32.72 8.96
C CYS A 231 4.75 -32.78 7.64
N ALA A 232 4.53 -33.97 7.09
CA ALA A 232 3.76 -34.15 5.87
C ALA A 232 2.28 -33.73 6.06
N ASN A 233 1.67 -34.08 7.18
CA ASN A 233 0.30 -33.69 7.51
C ASN A 233 0.18 -32.18 7.74
N ALA A 234 1.12 -31.59 8.47
CA ALA A 234 1.17 -30.14 8.65
C ALA A 234 1.29 -29.43 7.30
N PHE A 235 2.22 -29.87 6.44
CA PHE A 235 2.40 -29.32 5.10
C PHE A 235 1.12 -29.43 4.24
N ALA A 236 0.47 -30.60 4.24
CA ALA A 236 -0.79 -30.83 3.54
C ALA A 236 -1.93 -29.93 4.05
N SER A 237 -2.05 -29.74 5.37
CA SER A 237 -3.08 -28.90 5.98
C SER A 237 -2.92 -27.41 5.64
N THR A 238 -1.68 -26.95 5.43
CA THR A 238 -1.38 -25.55 5.11
C THR A 238 -1.54 -25.22 3.62
N ARG A 239 -1.55 -26.25 2.75
CA ARG A 239 -1.70 -26.06 1.30
C ARG A 239 -3.17 -25.82 0.97
N ARG A 240 -3.44 -24.68 0.32
CA ARG A 240 -4.75 -24.39 -0.30
C ARG A 240 -4.84 -24.85 -1.76
N ASP A 241 -3.75 -25.34 -2.33
CA ASP A 241 -3.66 -25.71 -3.74
C ASP A 241 -4.03 -27.18 -3.96
N HIS A 242 -4.85 -27.43 -4.99
CA HIS A 242 -5.25 -28.78 -5.40
C HIS A 242 -4.14 -29.54 -6.16
N GLU A 243 -3.16 -28.83 -6.74
CA GLU A 243 -2.07 -29.42 -7.52
C GLU A 243 -0.70 -29.11 -6.92
N GLU A 244 0.29 -29.97 -7.12
CA GLU A 244 1.67 -29.75 -6.68
C GLU A 244 2.34 -28.71 -7.60
N LYS A 245 2.15 -27.42 -7.31
CA LYS A 245 2.78 -26.33 -8.06
C LYS A 245 4.24 -26.19 -7.60
N TRP A 246 5.16 -26.59 -8.47
CA TRP A 246 6.60 -26.70 -8.14
C TRP A 246 7.38 -25.39 -8.23
N ASP A 247 6.79 -24.33 -8.75
CA ASP A 247 7.42 -23.02 -8.82
C ASP A 247 6.37 -21.93 -9.04
N TYR A 248 6.09 -21.12 -8.01
CA TYR A 248 5.17 -20.00 -8.19
C TYR A 248 5.82 -18.84 -8.99
N ALA A 249 7.14 -18.87 -9.23
CA ALA A 249 7.83 -17.83 -10.01
C ALA A 249 7.52 -17.94 -11.52
N LYS A 250 7.09 -19.12 -11.97
CA LYS A 250 6.52 -19.30 -13.29
C LYS A 250 5.07 -18.83 -13.26
N VAL A 251 4.86 -17.58 -13.67
CA VAL A 251 3.56 -17.14 -14.19
C VAL A 251 3.16 -18.19 -15.22
N VAL A 252 1.97 -18.78 -15.07
CA VAL A 252 1.42 -19.66 -16.09
C VAL A 252 1.39 -18.84 -17.37
N THR A 253 2.35 -19.07 -18.25
CA THR A 253 2.25 -18.63 -19.63
C THR A 253 1.01 -19.33 -20.15
N GLU A 254 -0.07 -18.59 -20.32
CA GLU A 254 -1.23 -19.05 -21.06
C GLU A 254 -0.70 -19.70 -22.34
N GLN A 255 -0.94 -21.00 -22.49
CA GLN A 255 -0.64 -21.67 -23.74
C GLN A 255 -1.48 -20.97 -24.81
N PRO A 256 -0.89 -20.57 -25.96
CA PRO A 256 -1.69 -20.01 -27.03
C PRO A 256 -2.73 -21.05 -27.42
N HIS A 257 -3.99 -20.65 -27.32
CA HIS A 257 -5.14 -21.40 -27.82
C HIS A 257 -4.83 -21.73 -29.29
N GLN A 258 -4.53 -22.99 -29.59
CA GLN A 258 -4.40 -23.41 -30.98
C GLN A 258 -5.78 -23.29 -31.62
N GLU A 259 -5.96 -22.27 -32.47
CA GLU A 259 -7.05 -22.22 -33.42
C GLU A 259 -6.95 -23.47 -34.29
N GLY A 260 -8.03 -24.24 -34.33
CA GLY A 260 -8.09 -25.47 -35.10
C GLY A 260 -7.81 -25.19 -36.57
N GLU A 261 -6.77 -25.82 -37.09
CA GLU A 261 -6.51 -25.91 -38.52
C GLU A 261 -7.72 -26.52 -39.21
N GLY A 262 -8.46 -25.68 -39.93
CA GLY A 262 -9.41 -26.11 -40.94
C GLY A 262 -8.66 -26.88 -42.02
N LYS A 263 -8.79 -28.21 -41.99
CA LYS A 263 -8.37 -29.08 -43.10
C LYS A 263 -9.22 -28.75 -44.34
N SER A 264 -8.68 -27.91 -45.23
CA SER A 264 -9.11 -27.90 -46.62
C SER A 264 -8.54 -29.16 -47.30
N SER A 265 -9.37 -30.20 -47.39
CA SER A 265 -9.09 -31.37 -48.22
C SER A 265 -9.82 -31.19 -49.54
N THR A 266 -9.11 -30.70 -50.55
CA THR A 266 -9.53 -30.78 -51.96
C THR A 266 -9.42 -32.23 -52.43
N ARG A 267 -10.51 -32.80 -52.94
CA ARG A 267 -10.43 -33.86 -53.96
C ARG A 267 -11.69 -33.85 -54.81
N GLU A 268 -11.47 -33.63 -56.09
CA GLU A 268 -12.45 -33.59 -57.17
C GLU A 268 -13.02 -34.97 -57.53
N ASP A 269 -14.19 -34.90 -58.17
CA ASP A 269 -14.81 -35.81 -59.14
C ASP A 269 -15.35 -37.18 -58.72
N HIS A 270 -16.67 -37.37 -58.85
CA HIS A 270 -17.29 -37.91 -60.07
C HIS A 270 -18.83 -37.99 -60.00
N SER A 271 -19.47 -37.42 -61.03
CA SER A 271 -20.53 -38.01 -61.88
C SER A 271 -21.81 -38.66 -61.28
N SER A 272 -22.94 -38.04 -61.63
CA SER A 272 -24.22 -38.63 -62.08
C SER A 272 -25.09 -39.49 -61.14
N LEU A 273 -26.33 -39.05 -60.89
CA LEU A 273 -27.56 -39.60 -61.50
C LEU A 273 -28.83 -39.06 -60.82
N GLN A 274 -29.76 -38.62 -61.68
CA GLN A 274 -31.21 -38.39 -61.52
C GLN A 274 -31.70 -37.19 -60.72
#